data_AF-A0A8C4V0X0-F1
#
_entry.id   AF-A0A8C4V0X0-F1
#
_cell.length_a   1.000
_cell.length_b   1.000
_cell.length_c   1.000
_cell.angle_alpha   90.00
_cell.angle_beta   90.00
_cell.angle_gamma   90.00
#
_symmetry.space_group_name_H-M   'P 1'
#
loop_
_entity.id
_entity.type
_entity.pdbx_description
1 polymer ?
#
loop_
_entity_poly.entity_id
_entity_poly.type
_entity_poly.pdbx_seq_one_letter_code
_entity_poly.pdbx_strand_id
1 'polypeptide(L)'
;MTEEIVYANLKFENNHELDNITEPEETKEKASQLHFTTELLPGPPPSSRSYWPVVVILFMLCLALLMALVTLAVLFIQIPKDYRTQLTDLNMTKNQLHANFSNILQAIGNHLCLEGEKKLKNNGQNCVLCPANWLWKGGDTCYYLSKEEKSWEQSHQFCSSRNSTLLLIKDAAKMKLVQEFPREYYWVGLTFRDEQREWYWTDNTVLTKQMSW
;
A
#
# COMPACT_ATOMS: atom_id res chain seq x y z
N MET A 1 11.65 -7.20 11.83
CA MET A 1 12.23 -6.10 11.03
C MET A 1 11.10 -5.62 10.14
N THR A 2 10.46 -4.53 10.55
CA THR A 2 9.23 -3.98 9.97
C THR A 2 9.52 -3.28 8.65
N GLU A 3 8.71 -3.58 7.64
CA GLU A 3 8.69 -2.88 6.36
C GLU A 3 8.01 -1.51 6.54
N GLU A 4 8.73 -0.43 6.25
CA GLU A 4 8.14 0.88 5.95
C GLU A 4 8.52 1.23 4.52
N ILE A 5 7.55 1.12 3.60
CA ILE A 5 7.66 1.71 2.26
C ILE A 5 6.83 2.99 2.27
N VAL A 6 7.52 4.11 2.43
CA VAL A 6 6.94 5.46 2.38
C VAL A 6 6.69 5.81 0.90
N TYR A 7 5.44 5.90 0.48
CA TYR A 7 5.08 6.47 -0.82
C TYR A 7 4.91 7.99 -0.67
N ALA A 8 5.79 8.78 -1.28
CA ALA A 8 5.61 10.21 -1.41
C ALA A 8 4.63 10.53 -2.56
N ASN A 9 3.55 11.24 -2.23
CA ASN A 9 2.59 11.77 -3.20
C ASN A 9 3.18 13.05 -3.82
N LEU A 10 3.59 13.02 -5.08
CA LEU A 10 3.98 14.23 -5.82
C LEU A 10 2.74 14.84 -6.47
N LYS A 11 2.33 16.02 -5.99
CA LYS A 11 1.29 16.86 -6.58
C LYS A 11 1.96 17.80 -7.58
N PHE A 12 1.59 17.73 -8.85
CA PHE A 12 2.04 18.66 -9.88
C PHE A 12 1.09 19.85 -9.94
N GLU A 13 1.61 21.04 -9.65
CA GLU A 13 0.96 22.32 -9.88
C GLU A 13 1.03 22.64 -11.39
N ASN A 14 -0.11 22.73 -12.06
CA ASN A 14 -0.18 23.22 -13.43
C ASN A 14 -0.11 24.75 -13.41
N ASN A 15 1.03 25.32 -13.80
CA ASN A 15 1.10 26.74 -14.15
C ASN A 15 1.14 26.87 -15.68
N HIS A 16 0.02 27.31 -16.21
CA HIS A 16 -0.09 27.89 -17.53
C HIS A 16 0.22 29.38 -17.37
N GLU A 17 1.32 29.87 -17.95
CA GLU A 17 1.42 31.29 -18.26
C GLU A 17 2.12 31.46 -19.60
N LEU A 18 1.33 32.04 -20.50
CA LEU A 18 1.58 32.37 -21.87
C LEU A 18 2.37 33.66 -21.89
N ASP A 19 3.45 33.74 -22.68
CA ASP A 19 3.92 35.06 -23.11
C ASP A 19 4.03 35.13 -24.64
N ASN A 20 3.23 36.04 -25.16
CA ASN A 20 3.13 36.47 -26.54
C ASN A 20 4.36 37.29 -26.92
N ILE A 21 4.85 37.15 -28.15
CA ILE A 21 5.48 38.27 -28.84
C ILE A 21 4.84 38.41 -30.22
N THR A 22 4.20 39.57 -30.37
CA THR A 22 3.50 40.11 -31.54
C THR A 22 4.46 40.44 -32.68
N GLU A 23 3.90 40.29 -33.89
CA GLU A 23 4.26 40.81 -35.21
C GLU A 23 4.80 42.26 -35.25
N PRO A 24 5.46 42.66 -36.35
CA PRO A 24 4.69 43.52 -37.27
C PRO A 24 4.91 43.26 -38.77
N GLU A 25 3.77 43.16 -39.45
CA GLU A 25 3.25 43.82 -40.66
C GLU A 25 4.09 44.04 -41.93
N GLU A 26 3.34 43.80 -43.01
CA GLU A 26 3.56 43.99 -44.44
C GLU A 26 4.35 45.24 -44.88
N THR A 27 5.07 45.09 -46.00
CA THR A 27 4.95 46.09 -47.06
C THR A 27 4.97 45.42 -48.44
N LYS A 28 3.85 45.55 -49.15
CA LYS A 28 3.69 45.28 -50.58
C LYS A 28 4.59 46.20 -51.39
N GLU A 29 5.20 45.69 -52.45
CA GLU A 29 5.51 46.53 -53.60
C GLU A 29 5.25 45.82 -54.94
N LYS A 30 4.62 46.56 -55.84
CA LYS A 30 4.06 46.16 -57.13
C LYS A 30 5.15 46.02 -58.18
N ALA A 31 4.93 45.09 -59.10
CA ALA A 31 5.61 45.06 -60.39
C ALA A 31 5.21 46.29 -61.24
N SER A 32 6.21 46.97 -61.82
CA SER A 32 6.05 47.81 -63.01
C SER A 32 7.34 47.73 -63.85
N GLN A 33 7.15 47.53 -65.15
CA GLN A 33 8.18 47.24 -66.13
C GLN A 33 9.00 48.48 -66.54
N LEU A 34 10.29 48.30 -66.86
CA LEU A 34 10.98 49.12 -67.85
C LEU A 34 12.09 48.31 -68.56
N HIS A 35 11.97 48.23 -69.88
CA HIS A 35 12.96 47.71 -70.82
C HIS A 35 14.32 48.44 -70.73
N PHE A 36 15.41 47.75 -71.10
CA PHE A 36 16.35 48.12 -72.20
C PHE A 36 17.84 47.81 -71.91
N THR A 37 18.29 46.67 -72.48
CA THR A 37 19.58 46.28 -73.13
C THR A 37 20.99 46.70 -72.64
N THR A 38 21.92 45.72 -72.76
CA THR A 38 23.37 45.81 -73.14
C THR A 38 24.38 46.11 -72.00
N GLU A 39 25.54 45.48 -71.79
CA GLU A 39 26.26 44.29 -72.31
C GLU A 39 27.44 43.89 -71.36
N LEU A 40 27.88 42.62 -71.47
CA LEU A 40 29.20 41.97 -71.28
C LEU A 40 30.14 42.23 -70.07
N LEU A 41 30.47 41.15 -69.32
CA LEU A 41 31.79 40.44 -69.32
C LEU A 41 31.73 39.15 -68.47
N PRO A 42 32.46 38.06 -68.82
CA PRO A 42 32.33 36.76 -68.17
C PRO A 42 33.28 36.61 -66.96
N GLY A 43 32.72 36.32 -65.78
CA GLY A 43 33.47 35.81 -64.63
C GLY A 43 33.62 34.28 -64.69
N PRO A 44 34.69 33.70 -64.11
CA PRO A 44 34.96 32.26 -64.17
C PRO A 44 33.90 31.46 -63.38
N PRO A 45 33.65 30.18 -63.73
CA PRO A 45 32.64 29.39 -63.05
C PRO A 45 33.05 29.12 -61.59
N PRO A 46 32.14 29.21 -60.61
CA PRO A 46 32.40 28.60 -59.32
C PRO A 46 32.42 27.09 -59.53
N SER A 47 33.50 26.44 -59.08
CA SER A 47 33.57 24.99 -58.96
C SER A 47 32.43 24.53 -58.07
N SER A 48 31.40 23.91 -58.66
CA SER A 48 30.24 23.41 -57.92
C SER A 48 30.69 22.26 -57.04
N ARG A 49 31.09 22.56 -55.80
CA ARG A 49 31.33 21.54 -54.79
C ARG A 49 29.97 20.94 -54.46
N SER A 50 29.70 19.77 -55.04
CA SER A 50 28.40 19.13 -54.98
C SER A 50 28.02 18.86 -53.52
N TYR A 51 27.01 19.58 -53.01
CA TYR A 51 26.47 19.44 -51.64
C TYR A 51 25.54 18.23 -51.48
N TRP A 52 25.27 17.53 -52.58
CA TRP A 52 24.39 16.36 -52.64
C TRP A 52 24.72 15.23 -51.64
N PRO A 53 25.98 14.79 -51.44
CA PRO A 53 26.29 13.75 -50.45
C PRO A 53 26.00 14.17 -49.01
N VAL A 54 26.14 15.45 -48.68
CA VAL A 54 25.86 15.97 -47.33
C VAL A 54 24.37 15.89 -47.01
N VAL A 55 23.52 16.22 -48.00
CA VAL A 55 22.06 16.16 -47.85
C VAL A 55 21.59 14.71 -47.64
N VAL A 56 22.15 13.77 -48.39
CA VAL A 56 21.81 12.33 -48.24
C VAL A 56 22.21 11.82 -46.86
N ILE A 57 23.41 12.18 -46.37
CA ILE A 57 23.86 11.79 -45.03
C ILE A 57 22.94 12.36 -43.94
N LEU A 58 22.57 13.64 -44.04
CA LEU A 58 21.66 14.27 -43.07
C LEU A 58 20.28 13.62 -43.06
N PHE A 59 19.75 13.29 -44.24
CA PHE A 59 18.47 12.59 -44.36
C PHE A 59 18.52 11.21 -43.70
N MET A 60 19.59 10.44 -43.94
CA MET A 60 19.76 9.12 -43.31
C MET A 60 19.91 9.20 -41.79
N LEU A 61 20.66 10.18 -41.27
CA LEU A 61 20.78 10.42 -39.83
C LEU A 61 19.43 10.79 -39.21
N CYS A 62 18.64 11.63 -39.90
CA CYS A 62 17.31 12.01 -39.44
C CYS A 62 16.38 10.80 -39.34
N LEU A 63 16.36 9.93 -40.36
CA LEU A 63 15.57 8.69 -40.32
C LEU A 63 15.99 7.76 -39.18
N ALA A 64 17.30 7.59 -38.95
CA ALA A 64 17.81 6.77 -37.85
C ALA A 64 17.37 7.31 -36.48
N LEU A 65 17.42 8.63 -36.28
CA LEU A 65 16.95 9.27 -35.05
C LEU A 65 15.45 9.10 -34.84
N LEU A 66 14.64 9.26 -35.89
CA LEU A 66 13.19 9.05 -35.80
C LEU A 66 12.84 7.62 -35.39
N MET A 67 13.50 6.61 -35.97
CA MET A 67 13.28 5.21 -35.59
C MET A 67 13.66 4.95 -34.13
N ALA A 68 14.78 5.51 -33.65
CA ALA A 68 15.21 5.38 -32.26
C ALA A 68 14.24 6.06 -31.27
N LEU A 69 13.68 7.22 -31.63
CA LEU A 69 12.67 7.89 -30.80
C LEU A 69 11.38 7.07 -30.73
N VAL A 70 10.96 6.46 -31.83
CA VAL A 70 9.77 5.60 -31.86
C VAL A 70 9.98 4.35 -31.00
N THR A 71 11.12 3.68 -31.09
CA THR A 71 11.39 2.50 -30.24
C THR A 71 11.43 2.87 -28.76
N LEU A 72 12.07 3.99 -28.40
CA LEU A 72 12.10 4.48 -27.01
C LEU A 72 10.69 4.83 -26.50
N ALA A 73 9.87 5.49 -27.31
CA ALA A 73 8.50 5.82 -26.96
C ALA A 73 7.64 4.56 -26.72
N VAL A 74 7.79 3.55 -27.58
CA VAL A 74 7.08 2.27 -27.42
C VAL A 74 7.48 1.56 -26.13
N LEU A 75 8.78 1.50 -25.81
CA LEU A 75 9.26 0.95 -24.54
C LEU A 75 8.66 1.71 -23.35
N PHE A 76 8.70 3.04 -23.39
CA PHE A 76 8.15 3.88 -22.33
C PHE A 76 6.64 3.70 -22.15
N ILE A 77 5.89 3.41 -23.21
CA ILE A 77 4.43 3.20 -23.15
C ILE A 77 4.08 1.76 -22.70
N GLN A 78 4.87 0.75 -23.06
CA GLN A 78 4.60 -0.65 -22.74
C GLN A 78 4.94 -1.02 -21.30
N ILE A 79 6.10 -0.58 -20.80
CA ILE A 79 6.59 -0.88 -19.44
C ILE A 79 5.55 -0.55 -18.34
N PRO A 80 4.95 0.66 -18.29
CA PRO A 80 3.97 0.99 -17.24
C PRO A 80 2.64 0.26 -17.42
N LYS A 81 2.26 -0.13 -18.65
CA LYS A 81 1.02 -0.90 -18.90
C LYS A 81 1.17 -2.34 -18.41
N ASP A 82 2.30 -2.97 -18.70
CA ASP A 82 2.61 -4.34 -18.26
C ASP A 82 2.63 -4.43 -16.72
N TYR A 83 3.35 -3.51 -16.06
CA TYR A 83 3.36 -3.43 -14.60
C TYR A 83 1.97 -3.19 -13.99
N ARG A 84 1.18 -2.27 -14.55
CA ARG A 84 -0.20 -2.02 -14.08
C ARG A 84 -1.07 -3.25 -14.20
N THR A 85 -0.96 -3.99 -15.31
CA THR A 85 -1.72 -5.22 -15.55
C THR A 85 -1.36 -6.30 -14.53
N GLN A 86 -0.06 -6.54 -14.32
CA GLN A 86 0.40 -7.49 -13.30
C GLN A 86 -0.06 -7.09 -11.89
N LEU A 87 -0.05 -5.79 -11.56
CA LEU A 87 -0.51 -5.31 -10.26
C LEU A 87 -2.03 -5.50 -10.08
N THR A 88 -2.83 -5.27 -11.13
CA THR A 88 -4.27 -5.54 -11.08
C THR A 88 -4.56 -7.03 -10.91
N ASP A 89 -3.81 -7.90 -11.60
CA ASP A 89 -3.97 -9.34 -11.51
C ASP A 89 -3.57 -9.88 -10.13
N LEU A 90 -2.47 -9.38 -9.54
CA LEU A 90 -2.07 -9.73 -8.18
C LEU A 90 -3.11 -9.26 -7.16
N ASN A 91 -3.62 -8.04 -7.28
CA ASN A 91 -4.66 -7.53 -6.38
C ASN A 91 -5.96 -8.32 -6.53
N MET A 92 -6.36 -8.69 -7.75
CA MET A 92 -7.52 -9.53 -7.99
C MET A 92 -7.35 -10.91 -7.38
N THR A 93 -6.20 -11.55 -7.59
CA THR A 93 -5.85 -12.85 -7.01
C THR A 93 -5.85 -12.79 -5.49
N LYS A 94 -5.28 -11.73 -4.90
CA LYS A 94 -5.30 -11.47 -3.45
C LYS A 94 -6.73 -11.34 -2.92
N ASN A 95 -7.57 -10.54 -3.59
CA ASN A 95 -8.96 -10.33 -3.19
C ASN A 95 -9.77 -11.63 -3.30
N GLN A 96 -9.59 -12.39 -4.39
CA GLN A 96 -10.20 -13.71 -4.57
C GLN A 96 -9.76 -14.70 -3.49
N LEU A 97 -8.46 -14.78 -3.20
CA LEU A 97 -7.92 -15.64 -2.14
C LEU A 97 -8.51 -15.24 -0.78
N HIS A 98 -8.58 -13.95 -0.48
CA HIS A 98 -9.15 -13.45 0.77
C HIS A 98 -10.64 -13.78 0.89
N ALA A 99 -11.42 -13.59 -0.18
CA ALA A 99 -12.84 -13.95 -0.20
C ALA A 99 -13.06 -15.46 -0.07
N ASN A 100 -12.30 -16.27 -0.80
CA ASN A 100 -12.35 -17.73 -0.72
C ASN A 100 -12.01 -18.21 0.69
N PHE A 101 -10.96 -17.66 1.30
CA PHE A 101 -10.56 -17.98 2.67
C PHE A 101 -11.64 -17.59 3.68
N SER A 102 -12.23 -16.39 3.55
CA SER A 102 -13.34 -15.93 4.39
C SER A 102 -14.55 -16.87 4.29
N ASN A 103 -14.95 -17.25 3.08
CA ASN A 103 -16.08 -18.16 2.84
C ASN A 103 -15.83 -19.55 3.46
N ILE A 104 -14.61 -20.08 3.32
CA ILE A 104 -14.22 -21.38 3.91
C ILE A 104 -14.24 -21.30 5.43
N LEU A 105 -13.66 -20.25 6.03
CA LEU A 105 -13.67 -20.06 7.48
C LEU A 105 -15.09 -19.96 8.03
N GLN A 106 -15.99 -19.25 7.35
CA GLN A 106 -17.38 -19.14 7.74
C GLN A 106 -18.10 -20.50 7.67
N ALA A 107 -17.89 -21.28 6.61
CA ALA A 107 -18.49 -22.60 6.47
C ALA A 107 -18.00 -23.57 7.55
N ILE A 108 -16.69 -23.60 7.82
CA ILE A 108 -16.11 -24.40 8.91
C ILE A 108 -16.66 -23.92 10.25
N GLY A 109 -16.76 -22.61 10.44
CA GLY A 109 -17.29 -22.01 11.66
C GLY A 109 -18.71 -22.49 11.94
N ASN A 110 -19.62 -22.33 10.97
CA ASN A 110 -21.01 -22.78 11.07
C ASN A 110 -21.12 -24.29 11.36
N HIS A 111 -20.28 -25.11 10.73
CA HIS A 111 -20.26 -26.55 10.99
C HIS A 111 -19.84 -26.88 12.43
N LEU A 112 -18.78 -26.24 12.93
CA LEU A 112 -18.30 -26.40 14.31
C LEU A 112 -19.34 -25.92 15.33
N CYS A 113 -20.04 -24.82 15.04
CA CYS A 113 -21.13 -24.30 15.86
C CYS A 113 -22.25 -25.32 16.05
N LEU A 114 -22.76 -25.87 14.95
CA LEU A 114 -23.85 -26.86 14.97
C LEU A 114 -23.44 -28.14 15.70
N GLU A 115 -22.19 -28.57 15.54
CA GLU A 115 -21.65 -29.73 16.26
C GLU A 115 -21.53 -29.45 17.77
N GLY A 116 -21.15 -28.23 18.14
CA GLY A 116 -21.09 -27.76 19.52
C GLY A 116 -22.46 -27.73 20.20
N GLU A 117 -23.48 -27.17 19.54
CA GLU A 117 -24.85 -27.11 20.06
C GLU A 117 -25.42 -28.49 20.39
N LYS A 118 -25.20 -29.48 19.50
CA LYS A 118 -25.61 -30.87 19.73
C LYS A 118 -24.99 -31.49 20.97
N LYS A 119 -23.74 -31.12 21.29
CA LYS A 119 -23.01 -31.66 22.46
C LYS A 119 -23.29 -30.91 23.75
N LEU A 120 -23.49 -29.59 23.69
CA LEU A 120 -23.54 -28.71 24.87
C LEU A 120 -24.96 -28.30 25.29
N LYS A 121 -26.02 -28.61 24.53
CA LYS A 121 -27.42 -28.18 24.83
C LYS A 121 -27.55 -26.68 25.16
N ASN A 122 -26.64 -25.85 24.65
CA ASN A 122 -26.68 -24.42 24.88
C ASN A 122 -27.65 -23.80 23.89
N ASN A 123 -28.68 -23.14 24.42
CA ASN A 123 -29.75 -22.53 23.66
C ASN A 123 -29.27 -21.21 23.01
N GLY A 124 -28.57 -21.32 21.87
CA GLY A 124 -28.51 -20.27 20.84
C GLY A 124 -28.05 -18.87 21.25
N GLN A 125 -27.08 -18.74 22.15
CA GLN A 125 -26.42 -17.43 22.38
C GLN A 125 -25.03 -17.45 21.75
N ASN A 126 -24.84 -16.59 20.75
CA ASN A 126 -23.61 -16.35 19.96
C ASN A 126 -22.65 -17.55 19.87
N CYS A 127 -22.64 -18.23 18.73
CA CYS A 127 -21.61 -19.25 18.52
C CYS A 127 -20.23 -18.59 18.47
N VAL A 128 -19.46 -18.76 19.55
CA VAL A 128 -18.08 -18.29 19.68
C VAL A 128 -17.17 -19.49 19.67
N LEU A 129 -16.28 -19.53 18.67
CA LEU A 129 -15.31 -20.61 18.53
C LEU A 129 -13.99 -20.19 19.17
N CYS A 130 -13.58 -20.93 20.19
CA CYS A 130 -12.28 -20.72 20.81
C CYS A 130 -11.21 -21.62 20.18
N PRO A 131 -9.95 -21.15 20.09
CA PRO A 131 -8.85 -22.00 19.61
C PRO A 131 -8.69 -23.25 20.48
N ALA A 132 -8.04 -24.27 19.95
CA ALA A 132 -7.85 -25.53 20.67
C ALA A 132 -7.16 -25.31 22.04
N ASN A 133 -7.73 -25.89 23.10
CA ASN A 133 -7.29 -25.75 24.50
C ASN A 133 -7.52 -24.35 25.12
N TRP A 134 -8.40 -23.54 24.54
CA TRP A 134 -8.89 -22.30 25.14
C TRP A 134 -10.26 -22.52 25.75
N LEU A 135 -10.54 -21.81 26.84
CA LEU A 135 -11.79 -21.87 27.57
C LEU A 135 -12.71 -20.74 27.11
N TRP A 136 -13.93 -21.09 26.70
CA TRP A 136 -15.00 -20.11 26.56
C TRP A 136 -15.69 -19.90 27.90
N LYS A 137 -15.81 -18.64 28.32
CA LYS A 137 -16.39 -18.25 29.61
C LYS A 137 -17.45 -17.15 29.46
N GLY A 138 -18.18 -17.17 28.34
CA GLY A 138 -19.22 -16.20 28.01
C GLY A 138 -18.72 -15.02 27.18
N GLY A 139 -19.66 -14.36 26.49
CA GLY A 139 -19.38 -13.29 25.54
C GLY A 139 -18.51 -13.78 24.37
N ASP A 140 -17.81 -12.83 23.73
CA ASP A 140 -16.98 -13.08 22.54
C ASP A 140 -15.49 -13.25 22.87
N THR A 141 -15.16 -13.70 24.10
CA THR A 141 -13.76 -13.81 24.57
C THR A 141 -13.41 -15.24 24.98
N CYS A 142 -12.23 -15.67 24.56
CA CYS A 142 -11.65 -16.96 24.90
C CYS A 142 -10.44 -16.77 25.82
N TYR A 143 -10.24 -17.69 26.76
CA TYR A 143 -9.19 -17.60 27.78
C TYR A 143 -8.24 -18.79 27.68
N TYR A 144 -6.94 -18.50 27.67
CA TYR A 144 -5.91 -19.53 27.76
C TYR A 144 -5.25 -19.51 29.13
N LEU A 145 -5.30 -20.64 29.82
CA LEU A 145 -4.59 -20.82 31.09
C LEU A 145 -3.28 -21.55 30.83
N SER A 146 -2.16 -20.83 30.96
CA SER A 146 -0.83 -21.43 30.81
C SER A 146 -0.61 -22.53 31.84
N LYS A 147 -0.04 -23.65 31.39
CA LYS A 147 0.40 -24.75 32.27
C LYS A 147 1.79 -24.49 32.86
N GLU A 148 2.56 -23.63 32.20
CA GLU A 148 3.93 -23.28 32.59
C GLU A 148 3.96 -21.93 33.29
N GLU A 149 4.77 -21.84 34.34
CA GLU A 149 5.12 -20.58 34.97
C GLU A 149 6.27 -19.93 34.20
N LYS A 150 6.12 -18.65 33.89
CA LYS A 150 7.08 -17.84 33.16
C LYS A 150 7.19 -16.47 33.81
N SER A 151 8.22 -15.69 33.49
CA SER A 151 8.24 -14.28 33.88
C SER A 151 7.10 -13.51 33.20
N TRP A 152 6.71 -12.35 33.75
CA TRP A 152 5.68 -11.51 33.14
C TRP A 152 5.98 -11.22 31.65
N GLU A 153 7.23 -10.86 31.35
CA GLU A 153 7.67 -10.56 29.98
C GLU A 153 7.54 -11.78 29.05
N GLN A 154 7.97 -12.96 29.50
CA GLN A 154 7.83 -14.18 28.74
C GLN A 154 6.36 -14.58 28.53
N SER A 155 5.50 -14.36 29.53
CA SER A 155 4.06 -14.59 29.42
C SER A 155 3.41 -13.61 28.43
N HIS A 156 3.82 -12.34 28.45
CA HIS A 156 3.37 -11.32 27.51
C HIS A 156 3.74 -11.68 26.06
N GLN A 157 4.99 -12.10 25.84
CA GLN A 157 5.48 -12.58 24.54
C GLN A 157 4.73 -13.84 24.08
N PHE A 158 4.47 -14.78 24.99
CA PHE A 158 3.71 -15.99 24.68
C PHE A 158 2.28 -15.67 24.22
N CYS A 159 1.57 -14.78 24.91
CA CYS A 159 0.25 -14.32 24.50
C CYS A 159 0.30 -13.64 23.12
N SER A 160 1.26 -12.73 22.92
CA SER A 160 1.44 -12.00 21.65
C SER A 160 1.69 -12.95 20.47
N SER A 161 2.51 -13.99 20.67
CA SER A 161 2.78 -15.01 19.64
C SER A 161 1.55 -15.80 19.17
N ARG A 162 0.44 -15.73 19.94
CA ARG A 162 -0.84 -16.38 19.66
C ARG A 162 -1.94 -15.39 19.29
N ASN A 163 -1.57 -14.18 18.85
CA ASN A 163 -2.51 -13.10 18.54
C ASN A 163 -3.48 -12.82 19.70
N SER A 164 -2.95 -12.83 20.92
CA SER A 164 -3.71 -12.62 22.14
C SER A 164 -2.94 -11.72 23.10
N THR A 165 -3.59 -11.32 24.19
CA THR A 165 -3.00 -10.46 25.21
C THR A 165 -3.10 -11.13 26.57
N LEU A 166 -2.22 -10.71 27.50
CA LEU A 166 -2.43 -11.03 28.90
C LEU A 166 -3.76 -10.43 29.38
N LEU A 167 -4.40 -11.10 30.32
CA LEU A 167 -5.75 -10.75 30.74
C LEU A 167 -5.83 -9.32 31.28
N LEU A 168 -6.72 -8.51 30.69
CA LEU A 168 -7.04 -7.15 31.13
C LEU A 168 -8.27 -7.17 32.04
N ILE A 169 -8.05 -7.05 33.35
CA ILE A 169 -9.14 -7.07 34.34
C ILE A 169 -9.71 -5.66 34.46
N LYS A 170 -10.64 -5.33 33.54
CA LYS A 170 -11.23 -4.00 33.42
C LYS A 170 -12.62 -3.84 34.01
N ASP A 171 -13.21 -4.94 34.47
CA ASP A 171 -14.57 -5.00 34.96
C ASP A 171 -14.70 -6.10 36.02
N ALA A 172 -15.76 -6.01 36.83
CA ALA A 172 -16.01 -6.95 37.92
C ALA A 172 -16.31 -8.38 37.44
N ALA A 173 -16.79 -8.56 36.20
CA ALA A 173 -17.07 -9.88 35.65
C ALA A 173 -15.77 -10.64 35.38
N LYS A 174 -14.77 -9.98 34.79
CA LYS A 174 -13.43 -10.55 34.61
C LYS A 174 -12.72 -10.83 35.92
N MET A 175 -12.91 -10.00 36.95
CA MET A 175 -12.32 -10.27 38.25
C MET A 175 -12.92 -11.53 38.89
N LYS A 176 -14.26 -11.65 38.90
CA LYS A 176 -14.93 -12.87 39.36
C LYS A 176 -14.49 -14.10 38.57
N LEU A 177 -14.31 -13.95 37.26
CA LEU A 177 -13.83 -15.04 36.41
C LEU A 177 -12.44 -15.56 36.82
N VAL A 178 -11.51 -14.65 37.15
CA VAL A 178 -10.16 -15.04 37.60
C VAL A 178 -10.21 -15.81 38.91
N GLN A 179 -11.14 -15.48 39.80
CA GLN A 179 -11.34 -16.20 41.07
C GLN A 179 -11.85 -17.64 40.87
N GLU A 180 -12.44 -17.96 39.72
CA GLU A 180 -12.85 -19.33 39.38
C GLU A 180 -11.71 -20.18 38.81
N PHE A 181 -10.57 -19.57 38.47
CA PHE A 181 -9.46 -20.30 37.88
C PHE A 181 -8.70 -21.14 38.93
N PRO A 182 -8.18 -22.32 38.55
CA PRO A 182 -7.71 -23.31 39.52
C PRO A 182 -6.39 -22.96 40.21
N ARG A 183 -5.62 -21.98 39.72
CA ARG A 183 -4.35 -21.57 40.35
C ARG A 183 -4.55 -20.30 41.17
N GLU A 184 -3.68 -20.17 42.17
CA GLU A 184 -3.67 -19.05 43.09
C GLU A 184 -3.17 -17.75 42.44
N TYR A 185 -2.23 -17.86 41.48
CA TYR A 185 -1.59 -16.71 40.86
C TYR A 185 -1.54 -16.84 39.33
N TYR A 186 -1.83 -15.73 38.64
CA TYR A 186 -1.72 -15.58 37.20
C TYR A 186 -1.11 -14.23 36.85
N TRP A 187 -0.26 -14.21 35.81
CA TRP A 187 0.13 -12.94 35.20
C TRP A 187 -1.07 -12.33 34.47
N VAL A 188 -1.30 -11.05 34.74
CA VAL A 188 -2.30 -10.21 34.08
C VAL A 188 -1.58 -9.16 33.23
N GLY A 189 -2.31 -8.53 32.32
CA GLY A 189 -1.75 -7.55 31.39
C GLY A 189 -1.47 -6.20 32.03
N LEU A 190 -0.96 -6.17 33.26
CA LEU A 190 -0.66 -4.98 34.04
C LEU A 190 0.85 -4.87 34.24
N THR A 191 1.43 -3.69 33.96
CA THR A 191 2.86 -3.42 34.10
C THR A 191 3.10 -2.03 34.69
N PHE A 192 4.16 -1.88 35.48
CA PHE A 192 4.56 -0.60 36.04
C PHE A 192 5.53 0.09 35.09
N ARG A 193 5.30 1.38 34.80
CA ARG A 193 6.21 2.18 33.97
C ARG A 193 6.92 3.21 34.83
N ASP A 194 8.24 3.09 34.93
CA ASP A 194 9.07 3.92 35.79
C ASP A 194 9.04 5.41 35.40
N GLU A 195 9.02 5.69 34.09
CA GLU A 195 9.01 7.08 33.58
C GLU A 195 7.76 7.86 34.02
N GLN A 196 6.58 7.22 33.97
CA GLN A 196 5.31 7.81 34.37
C GLN A 196 4.98 7.57 35.84
N ARG A 197 5.73 6.68 36.52
CA ARG A 197 5.49 6.22 37.90
C ARG A 197 4.07 5.70 38.12
N GLU A 198 3.53 5.01 37.12
CA GLU A 198 2.13 4.60 37.07
C GLU A 198 1.99 3.17 36.53
N TRP A 199 0.88 2.50 36.87
CA TRP A 199 0.52 1.19 36.35
C TRP A 199 -0.29 1.33 35.06
N TYR A 200 0.12 0.59 34.03
CA TYR A 200 -0.50 0.55 32.72
C TYR A 200 -0.95 -0.86 32.36
N TRP A 201 -2.09 -0.94 31.70
CA TRP A 201 -2.50 -2.13 30.98
C TRP A 201 -1.68 -2.28 29.69
N THR A 202 -1.56 -3.50 29.16
CA THR A 202 -0.85 -3.77 27.91
C THR A 202 -1.50 -3.11 26.68
N ASP A 203 -2.73 -2.61 26.80
CA ASP A 203 -3.40 -1.80 25.77
C ASP A 203 -3.17 -0.28 25.94
N ASN A 204 -2.13 0.10 26.70
CA ASN A 204 -1.72 1.48 26.96
C ASN A 204 -2.71 2.33 27.76
N THR A 205 -3.71 1.72 28.40
CA THR A 205 -4.61 2.44 29.31
C THR A 205 -4.06 2.45 30.74
N VAL A 206 -4.24 3.56 31.46
CA VAL A 206 -3.82 3.69 32.87
C VAL A 206 -4.76 2.89 33.79
N LEU A 207 -4.22 2.28 34.84
CA LEU A 207 -5.02 1.66 35.90
C LEU A 207 -5.85 2.73 36.63
N THR A 208 -7.18 2.67 36.50
CA THR A 208 -8.08 3.64 37.15
C THR A 208 -8.40 3.23 38.59
N LYS A 209 -8.41 4.22 39.49
CA LYS A 209 -8.61 4.03 40.94
C LYS A 209 -9.99 3.50 41.34
N GLN A 210 -10.97 3.49 40.42
CA GLN A 210 -12.32 2.96 40.66
C GLN A 210 -12.39 1.42 40.67
N MET A 211 -11.29 0.73 40.40
CA MET A 211 -11.15 -0.69 40.74
C MET A 211 -10.82 -0.82 42.22
N SER A 212 -11.78 -0.49 43.08
CA SER A 212 -11.71 -0.88 44.50
C SER A 212 -12.07 -2.37 44.58
N TRP A 213 -11.03 -3.19 44.72
CA TRP A 213 -11.09 -4.63 44.89
C TRP A 213 -11.74 -5.05 46.20
#